data_AF-A0A0C2D962-F1
#
_entry.id   AF-A0A0C2D962-F1
#
_cell.length_a   1.000
_cell.length_b   1.000
_cell.length_c   1.000
_cell.angle_alpha   90.00
_cell.angle_beta   90.00
_cell.angle_gamma   90.00
#
_symmetry.space_group_name_H-M   'P 1'
#
loop_
_entity.id
_entity.type
_entity.pdbx_description
1 polymer ?
#
loop_
_entity_poly.entity_id
_entity_poly.type
_entity_poly.pdbx_seq_one_letter_code
_entity_poly.pdbx_strand_id
1 'polypeptide(L)'
;MMSCCEYEDPKRLENRTEQFLVLEMQYAQNVRYFEHMLPEIRYLLEFSNDVKRRGNEVLQGWQIEDASSMCVHIRRSDFIRLHLATDFNESVRHVRRIAKQQVNSDFENNTRAGTEQ
;
A
#
# COMPACT_ATOMS: atom_id res chain seq x y z
N MET A 1 8.24 0.04 27.96
CA MET A 1 7.53 0.66 26.84
C MET A 1 8.27 0.21 25.58
N MET A 2 7.74 -0.73 24.81
CA MET A 2 8.34 -1.08 23.51
C MET A 2 7.99 0.06 22.56
N SER A 3 8.99 0.78 22.05
CA SER A 3 8.80 1.65 20.88
C SER A 3 8.38 0.74 19.75
N CYS A 4 7.14 0.87 19.25
CA CYS A 4 6.91 0.35 17.92
C CYS A 4 7.64 1.24 16.94
N CYS A 5 8.16 0.59 15.91
CA CYS A 5 8.32 1.20 14.61
C CYS A 5 9.51 2.18 14.56
N GLU A 6 10.64 1.81 15.17
CA GLU A 6 11.91 2.49 14.92
C GLU A 6 12.31 2.28 13.46
N TYR A 7 12.43 3.38 12.72
CA TYR A 7 12.80 3.34 11.31
C TYR A 7 14.31 3.12 11.19
N GLU A 8 14.71 1.96 10.67
CA GLU A 8 16.09 1.69 10.29
C GLU A 8 16.33 2.06 8.81
N ASP A 9 17.50 2.58 8.45
CA ASP A 9 17.79 2.88 7.03
C ASP A 9 17.77 1.59 6.18
N PRO A 10 16.91 1.49 5.14
CA PRO A 10 16.87 0.34 4.24
C PRO A 10 18.20 0.01 3.56
N LYS A 11 19.08 1.00 3.37
CA LYS A 11 20.39 0.82 2.72
C LYS A 11 21.29 -0.20 3.42
N ARG A 12 21.07 -0.47 4.71
CA ARG A 12 21.82 -1.50 5.43
C ARG A 12 21.66 -2.92 4.83
N LEU A 13 20.65 -3.12 3.96
CA LEU A 13 20.36 -4.39 3.30
C LEU A 13 20.79 -4.44 1.82
N GLU A 14 21.33 -3.35 1.26
CA GLU A 14 21.54 -3.16 -0.18
C GLU A 14 22.61 -4.09 -0.81
N ASN A 15 23.48 -4.72 0.00
CA ASN A 15 24.57 -5.59 -0.45
C ASN A 15 24.57 -6.99 0.20
N ARG A 16 23.40 -7.44 0.66
CA ARG A 16 23.20 -8.75 1.27
C ARG A 16 23.14 -9.84 0.18
N THR A 17 23.81 -10.97 0.38
CA THR A 17 23.91 -12.09 -0.59
C THR A 17 23.22 -13.36 -0.08
N GLU A 18 22.49 -13.26 1.03
CA GLU A 18 21.83 -14.38 1.68
C GLU A 18 20.67 -14.94 0.83
N GLN A 19 20.58 -16.27 0.77
CA GLN A 19 19.60 -17.00 -0.05
C GLN A 19 18.17 -16.97 0.53
N PHE A 20 18.03 -16.71 1.83
CA PHE A 20 16.75 -16.71 2.52
C PHE A 20 16.57 -15.42 3.29
N LEU A 21 15.42 -14.78 3.08
CA LEU A 21 15.02 -13.59 3.80
C LEU A 21 14.06 -13.99 4.92
N VAL A 22 14.48 -13.83 6.18
CA VAL A 22 13.56 -13.90 7.31
C VAL A 22 12.95 -12.51 7.49
N LEU A 23 11.67 -12.38 7.15
CA LEU A 23 10.92 -11.15 7.37
C LEU A 23 10.58 -11.03 8.85
N GLU A 24 11.47 -10.40 9.61
CA GLU A 24 11.10 -9.90 10.92
C GLU A 24 10.03 -8.82 10.74
N MET A 25 8.93 -8.95 11.50
CA MET A 25 7.75 -8.08 11.37
C MET A 25 8.06 -6.59 11.53
N GLN A 26 9.19 -6.24 12.14
CA GLN A 26 9.67 -4.86 12.23
C GLN A 26 9.99 -4.23 10.87
N TYR A 27 10.42 -5.00 9.87
CA TYR A 27 10.74 -4.50 8.53
C TYR A 27 9.61 -4.72 7.52
N ALA A 28 8.74 -5.70 7.76
CA ALA A 28 7.62 -6.03 6.88
C ALA A 28 6.62 -4.87 6.66
N GLN A 29 6.65 -3.85 7.51
CA GLN A 29 5.74 -2.70 7.42
C GLN A 29 6.19 -1.63 6.42
N ASN A 30 7.43 -1.67 5.92
CA ASN A 30 7.93 -0.67 4.98
C ASN A 30 8.49 -1.33 3.72
N VAL A 31 7.82 -1.05 2.60
CA VAL A 31 8.18 -1.59 1.28
C VAL A 31 9.60 -1.22 0.84
N ARG A 32 10.17 -0.12 1.36
CA ARG A 32 11.51 0.36 0.98
C ARG A 32 12.63 -0.63 1.33
N TYR A 33 12.43 -1.51 2.32
CA TYR A 33 13.42 -2.56 2.63
C TYR A 33 13.53 -3.61 1.53
N PHE A 34 12.52 -3.73 0.67
CA PHE A 34 12.41 -4.82 -0.29
C PHE A 34 12.27 -4.33 -1.73
N GLU A 35 12.49 -3.03 -1.99
CA GLU A 35 12.21 -2.39 -3.29
C GLU A 35 12.86 -3.13 -4.47
N HIS A 36 14.13 -3.50 -4.31
CA HIS A 36 14.89 -4.28 -5.31
C HIS A 36 14.43 -5.73 -5.46
N MET A 37 13.79 -6.31 -4.44
CA MET A 37 13.25 -7.68 -4.44
C MET A 37 11.76 -7.73 -4.80
N LEU A 38 11.06 -6.60 -4.92
CA LEU A 38 9.61 -6.58 -5.16
C LEU A 38 9.17 -7.41 -6.38
N PRO A 39 9.88 -7.42 -7.52
CA PRO A 39 9.49 -8.27 -8.65
C PRO A 39 9.46 -9.76 -8.28
N GLU A 40 10.49 -10.24 -7.57
CA GLU A 40 10.59 -11.63 -7.14
C GLU A 40 9.55 -11.97 -6.07
N ILE A 41 9.36 -11.10 -5.07
CA ILE A 41 8.34 -11.28 -4.03
C ILE A 41 6.94 -11.37 -4.66
N ARG A 42 6.63 -10.54 -5.66
CA ARG A 42 5.35 -10.57 -6.36
C ARG A 42 5.14 -11.86 -7.16
N TYR A 43 6.20 -12.39 -7.76
CA TYR A 43 6.15 -13.66 -8.47
C TYR A 43 5.91 -14.83 -7.50
N LEU A 44 6.66 -14.88 -6.39
CA LEU A 44 6.54 -15.94 -5.38
C LEU A 44 5.17 -15.90 -4.66
N LEU A 45 4.64 -14.71 -4.43
CA LEU A 45 3.36 -14.49 -3.74
C LEU A 45 2.20 -14.22 -4.70
N GLU A 46 2.32 -14.68 -5.95
CA GLU A 46 1.26 -14.52 -6.93
C GLU A 46 -0.03 -15.23 -6.46
N PHE A 47 -1.15 -14.50 -6.50
CA PHE A 47 -2.43 -15.08 -6.14
C PHE A 47 -2.81 -16.22 -7.10
N SER A 48 -3.41 -17.28 -6.55
CA SER A 48 -3.96 -18.37 -7.36
C SER A 48 -5.06 -17.86 -8.30
N ASN A 49 -5.26 -18.58 -9.41
CA ASN A 49 -6.28 -18.24 -10.41
C ASN A 49 -7.69 -18.12 -9.80
N ASP A 50 -8.01 -18.94 -8.80
CA ASP A 50 -9.30 -18.87 -8.10
C ASP A 50 -9.46 -17.63 -7.23
N VAL A 51 -8.38 -17.13 -6.64
CA VAL A 51 -8.41 -15.87 -5.88
C VAL A 51 -8.55 -14.69 -6.84
N LYS A 52 -7.79 -14.69 -7.94
CA LYS A 52 -7.90 -13.67 -8.98
C LYS A 52 -9.30 -13.60 -9.58
N ARG A 53 -9.89 -14.74 -9.94
CA ARG A 53 -11.25 -14.83 -10.48
C ARG A 53 -12.28 -14.24 -9.51
N ARG A 54 -12.25 -14.64 -8.24
CA ARG A 54 -13.16 -14.11 -7.21
C ARG A 54 -12.96 -12.61 -6.97
N GLY A 55 -11.71 -12.14 -7.01
CA GLY A 55 -11.39 -10.72 -6.92
C GLY A 55 -12.01 -9.93 -8.08
N ASN A 56 -11.88 -10.45 -9.31
CA ASN A 56 -12.47 -9.83 -10.48
C ASN A 56 -14.00 -9.76 -10.35
N GLU A 57 -14.68 -10.83 -9.95
CA GLU A 57 -16.14 -10.83 -9.74
C GLU A 57 -16.61 -9.71 -8.80
N VAL A 58 -15.84 -9.41 -7.73
CA VAL A 58 -16.12 -8.30 -6.83
C VAL A 58 -15.91 -6.94 -7.51
N LEU A 59 -14.79 -6.77 -8.23
CA LEU A 59 -14.48 -5.52 -8.93
C LEU A 59 -15.51 -5.19 -10.03
N GLN A 60 -15.96 -6.20 -10.77
CA GLN A 60 -17.04 -6.08 -11.77
C GLN A 60 -18.34 -5.64 -11.10
N GLY A 61 -18.69 -6.27 -9.96
CA GLY A 61 -19.87 -5.90 -9.18
C GLY A 61 -19.83 -4.45 -8.67
N TRP A 62 -18.64 -3.88 -8.48
CA TRP A 62 -18.45 -2.48 -8.08
C TRP A 62 -18.27 -1.51 -9.25
N GLN A 63 -18.23 -2.01 -10.50
CA GLN A 63 -18.01 -1.20 -11.71
C GLN A 63 -16.69 -0.40 -11.65
N ILE A 64 -15.63 -1.00 -11.11
CA ILE A 64 -14.30 -0.35 -10.95
C ILE A 64 -13.36 -0.66 -12.12
N GLU A 65 -13.79 -1.45 -13.12
CA GLU A 65 -12.93 -1.95 -14.21
C GLU A 65 -12.12 -0.85 -14.92
N ASP A 66 -12.68 0.35 -15.11
CA ASP A 66 -12.03 1.50 -15.75
C ASP A 66 -11.86 2.73 -14.83
N ALA A 67 -12.03 2.54 -13.51
CA ALA A 67 -11.99 3.64 -12.55
C ALA A 67 -10.63 3.76 -11.86
N SER A 68 -10.06 4.97 -11.82
CA SER A 68 -8.99 5.29 -10.88
C SER A 68 -9.54 5.18 -9.46
N SER A 69 -8.97 4.27 -8.67
CA SER A 69 -9.45 3.97 -7.32
C SER A 69 -8.32 4.05 -6.30
N MET A 70 -8.64 4.59 -5.12
CA MET A 70 -7.75 4.61 -3.98
C MET A 70 -8.24 3.60 -2.94
N CYS A 71 -7.45 2.55 -2.71
CA CYS A 71 -7.73 1.53 -1.72
C CYS A 71 -7.00 1.84 -0.41
N VAL A 72 -7.71 1.79 0.72
CA VAL A 72 -7.12 2.03 2.04
C VAL A 72 -7.40 0.86 2.97
N HIS A 73 -6.34 0.32 3.55
CA HIS A 73 -6.40 -0.72 4.55
C HIS A 73 -6.17 -0.12 5.95
N ILE A 74 -7.18 -0.21 6.84
CA ILE A 74 -7.08 0.23 8.23
C ILE A 74 -7.14 -0.99 9.15
N ARG A 75 -5.98 -1.42 9.68
CA ARG A 75 -5.90 -2.53 10.63
C ARG A 75 -6.32 -2.07 12.01
N ARG A 76 -7.35 -2.70 12.59
CA ARG A 76 -7.92 -2.29 13.88
C ARG A 76 -7.77 -3.31 14.99
N SER A 77 -8.25 -4.55 14.79
CA SER A 77 -8.52 -5.50 15.86
C SER A 77 -7.40 -5.66 16.89
N ASP A 78 -6.29 -6.30 16.51
CA ASP A 78 -5.15 -6.52 17.38
C ASP A 78 -4.43 -5.21 17.73
N PHE A 79 -4.47 -4.21 16.85
CA PHE A 79 -3.87 -2.90 17.07
C PHE A 79 -4.56 -2.11 18.18
N ILE A 80 -5.89 -2.22 18.32
CA ILE A 80 -6.63 -1.63 19.44
C ILE A 80 -6.17 -2.32 20.73
N ARG A 81 -6.12 -3.65 20.74
CA ARG A 81 -5.70 -4.43 21.92
C ARG A 81 -4.26 -4.08 22.35
N LEU A 82 -3.37 -3.85 21.39
CA LEU A 82 -1.98 -3.50 21.63
C LEU A 82 -1.74 -1.99 21.84
N HIS A 83 -2.78 -1.15 21.83
CA HIS A 83 -2.67 0.31 21.93
C HIS A 83 -1.78 0.94 20.84
N LEU A 84 -1.79 0.35 19.64
CA LEU A 84 -1.09 0.81 18.44
C LEU A 84 -2.04 1.37 17.37
N ALA A 85 -3.37 1.25 17.58
CA ALA A 85 -4.35 1.74 16.62
C ALA A 85 -4.37 3.28 16.58
N THR A 86 -4.39 3.82 15.36
CA THR A 86 -4.72 5.23 15.13
C THR A 86 -6.21 5.48 15.36
N ASP A 87 -6.58 6.74 15.59
CA ASP A 87 -8.00 7.10 15.62
C ASP A 87 -8.65 6.83 14.26
N PHE A 88 -9.76 6.11 14.28
CA PHE A 88 -10.43 5.67 13.05
C PHE A 88 -11.05 6.85 12.30
N ASN A 89 -11.71 7.77 13.00
CA ASN A 89 -12.39 8.89 12.37
C ASN A 89 -11.39 9.88 11.77
N GLU A 90 -10.30 10.13 12.47
CA GLU A 90 -9.18 10.92 11.98
C GLU A 90 -8.54 10.28 10.74
N SER A 91 -8.28 8.96 10.79
CA SER A 91 -7.77 8.21 9.63
C SER A 91 -8.67 8.37 8.41
N VAL A 92 -9.99 8.23 8.57
CA VAL A 92 -10.98 8.44 7.49
C VAL A 92 -10.96 9.88 6.96
N ARG A 93 -10.80 10.89 7.83
CA ARG A 93 -10.67 12.29 7.40
C ARG A 93 -9.42 12.52 6.56
N HIS A 94 -8.27 11.96 6.97
CA HIS A 94 -7.02 12.06 6.20
C HIS A 94 -7.12 11.37 4.86
N VAL A 95 -7.71 10.17 4.81
CA VAL A 95 -8.00 9.45 3.57
C VAL A 95 -8.82 10.30 2.60
N ARG A 96 -9.91 10.91 3.08
CA ARG A 96 -10.72 11.81 2.25
C ARG A 96 -9.94 13.02 1.74
N ARG A 97 -9.02 13.57 2.54
CA ARG A 97 -8.17 14.69 2.13
C ARG A 97 -7.20 14.28 1.01
N ILE A 98 -6.56 13.11 1.14
CA ILE A 98 -5.64 12.58 0.12
C ILE A 98 -6.39 12.32 -1.20
N ALA A 99 -7.57 11.69 -1.14
CA ALA A 99 -8.40 11.46 -2.32
C ALA A 99 -8.69 12.76 -3.08
N LYS A 100 -9.08 13.82 -2.35
CA LYS A 100 -9.35 15.14 -2.95
C LYS A 100 -8.11 15.76 -3.60
N GLN A 101 -6.93 15.59 -2.99
CA GLN A 101 -5.70 16.13 -3.53
C GLN A 101 -5.32 15.46 -4.85
N GLN A 102 -5.44 14.13 -4.95
CA GLN A 102 -5.16 13.42 -6.20
C GLN A 102 -6.10 13.80 -7.34
N VAL A 103 -7.41 13.88 -7.06
CA VAL A 103 -8.40 14.32 -8.07
C VAL A 103 -8.08 15.73 -8.59
N ASN A 104 -7.69 16.65 -7.70
CA ASN A 104 -7.32 18.01 -8.12
C ASN A 104 -6.04 18.03 -8.95
N SER A 105 -5.03 17.24 -8.58
CA SER A 105 -3.78 17.13 -9.36
C SER A 105 -4.00 16.53 -10.74
N ASP A 106 -4.87 15.51 -10.86
CA ASP A 106 -5.22 14.91 -12.14
C ASP A 106 -5.97 15.90 -13.05
N PHE A 107 -6.84 16.73 -12.46
CA PHE A 107 -7.55 17.80 -13.19
C PHE A 107 -6.59 18.89 -13.70
N GLU A 108 -5.63 19.33 -12.88
CA GLU A 108 -4.63 20.33 -13.27
C GLU A 108 -3.70 19.81 -14.38
N ASN A 109 -3.30 18.54 -14.32
CA ASN A 109 -2.45 17.92 -15.34
C ASN A 109 -3.19 17.74 -16.68
N ASN A 110 -4.47 17.34 -16.67
CA ASN A 110 -5.28 17.25 -17.89
C ASN A 110 -5.58 18.62 -18.52
N THR A 111 -5.72 19.66 -17.70
CA THR A 111 -5.96 21.03 -18.22
C THR A 111 -4.71 21.58 -18.93
N ARG A 112 -3.51 21.26 -18.43
CA ARG A 112 -2.24 21.66 -19.07
C ARG A 112 -1.97 20.89 -20.37
N ALA A 113 -2.30 19.60 -20.43
CA ALA A 113 -2.17 18.79 -21.64
C ALA A 113 -3.15 19.22 -22.76
N GLY A 114 -4.28 19.84 -22.42
CA GLY A 114 -5.27 20.35 -23.38
C GLY A 114 -4.95 21.72 -23.98
N THR A 115 -3.90 22.41 -23.52
CA THR A 115 -3.47 23.73 -24.02
C THR A 115 -2.28 23.68 -25.02
N GLU A 116 -1.84 22.48 -25.41
CA GLU A 116 -0.77 22.27 -26.40
C GLU A 116 -1.29 21.83 -27.79
N GLN A 117 -2.49 22.26 -28.21
CA GLN A 117 -2.99 22.12 -29.59
C GLN A 117 -3.22 23.46 -30.26
#